data_AF-A0A1H0IDT8-F1
#
_entry.id   AF-A0A1H0IDT8-F1
#
_cell.length_a   1.000
_cell.length_b   1.000
_cell.length_c   1.000
_cell.angle_alpha   90.00
_cell.angle_beta   90.00
_cell.angle_gamma   90.00
#
_symmetry.space_group_name_H-M   'P 1'
#
loop_
_entity.id
_entity.type
_entity.pdbx_description
1 polymer ?
#
loop_
_entity_poly.entity_id
_entity_poly.type
_entity_poly.pdbx_seq_one_letter_code
_entity_poly.pdbx_strand_id
1 'polypeptide(L)' 'MYSIEFEADIKNGVVTIPPEYDELQNHHAHIVVMVKDSPIKELPASTLDFSGAGISAFKEQGAVELQRELRDEW' A
#
# COMPACT_ATOMS: atom_id res chain seq x y z
N MET A 1 -13.97 8.13 20.15
CA MET A 1 -12.76 8.08 19.31
C MET A 1 -11.97 9.34 19.65
N TYR A 2 -10.73 9.22 20.10
CA TYR A 2 -9.89 10.37 20.47
C TYR A 2 -8.59 10.31 19.68
N SER A 3 -8.00 11.47 19.37
CA SER A 3 -6.72 11.60 18.69
C SER A 3 -5.68 12.14 19.66
N ILE A 4 -4.48 11.56 19.65
CA ILE A 4 -3.33 12.09 20.36
C ILE A 4 -2.41 12.73 19.32
N GLU A 5 -2.04 13.98 19.57
CA GLU A 5 -1.02 14.70 18.81
C GLU A 5 0.14 14.99 19.76
N PHE A 6 1.35 14.60 19.35
CA PHE A 6 2.56 14.82 20.12
C PHE A 6 3.71 15.19 19.17
N GLU A 7 4.69 15.92 19.69
CA GLU A 7 5.91 16.27 18.98
C GLU A 7 7.05 15.37 19.48
N ALA A 8 7.75 14.72 18.54
CA ALA A 8 8.89 13.87 18.86
C ALA A 8 9.94 13.92 17.74
N ASP A 9 11.21 13.84 18.13
CA ASP A 9 12.31 13.74 17.18
C ASP A 9 12.30 12.38 16.48
N ILE A 10 12.49 12.40 15.16
CA ILE A 10 12.83 11.18 14.40
C ILE A 10 14.32 10.93 14.54
N LYS A 11 14.71 9.86 15.24
CA LYS A 11 16.12 9.47 15.41
C LYS A 11 16.38 8.17 14.65
N ASN A 12 17.28 8.21 13.67
CA ASN A 12 17.61 7.07 12.80
C ASN A 12 16.38 6.43 12.12
N GLY A 13 15.40 7.25 11.73
CA GLY A 13 14.16 6.76 11.11
C GLY A 13 13.14 6.17 12.09
N VAL A 14 13.39 6.24 13.40
CA VAL A 14 12.48 5.74 14.44
C VAL A 14 11.88 6.92 15.20
N VAL A 15 10.54 6.90 15.32
CA VAL A 15 9.78 7.73 16.27
C VAL A 15 9.42 6.84 17.44
N THR A 16 9.76 7.27 18.65
CA THR A 16 9.37 6.57 19.88
C THR A 16 8.16 7.27 20.47
N ILE A 17 7.11 6.52 20.80
CA ILE A 17 5.95 7.07 21.50
C ILE A 17 6.41 7.55 22.89
N PRO A 18 6.12 8.81 23.27
CA PRO A 18 6.47 9.33 24.59
C PRO A 18 5.90 8.47 25.74
N PRO A 19 6.64 8.28 26.86
CA PRO A 19 6.24 7.40 27.96
C PRO A 19 4.89 7.76 28.60
N GLU A 20 4.48 9.03 28.53
CA GLU A 20 3.17 9.50 28.99
C GLU A 20 1.99 8.85 28.26
N TYR A 21 2.23 8.17 27.14
CA TYR A 21 1.24 7.40 26.40
C TYR A 21 1.51 5.89 26.42
N ASP A 22 2.16 5.37 27.47
CA ASP A 22 2.44 3.92 27.64
C ASP A 22 1.18 3.04 27.57
N GLU A 23 0.00 3.60 27.86
CA GLU A 23 -1.29 2.94 27.68
C GLU A 23 -1.63 2.57 26.23
N LEU A 24 -0.91 3.13 25.24
CA LEU A 24 -1.03 2.78 23.82
C LEU A 24 -0.28 1.49 23.45
N GLN A 25 0.52 0.91 24.36
CA GLN A 25 1.26 -0.32 24.07
C GLN A 25 0.28 -1.44 23.69
N ASN A 26 0.40 -1.92 22.43
CA ASN A 26 -0.41 -2.97 21.78
C ASN A 26 -1.74 -2.54 21.13
N HIS A 27 -1.94 -1.25 20.83
CA HIS A 27 -3.08 -0.78 20.05
C HIS A 27 -2.75 -0.48 18.58
N HIS A 28 -3.76 -0.56 17.70
CA HIS A 28 -3.64 -0.12 16.30
C HIS A 28 -3.55 1.42 16.25
N ALA A 29 -2.53 1.93 15.54
CA ALA A 29 -2.29 3.36 15.40
C ALA A 29 -2.29 3.78 13.91
N HIS A 30 -2.93 4.92 13.62
CA HIS A 30 -2.82 5.61 12.35
C HIS A 30 -1.94 6.84 12.55
N ILE A 31 -0.84 6.93 11.79
CA ILE A 31 0.20 7.95 11.97
C ILE A 31 0.26 8.82 10.72
N VAL A 32 0.24 10.14 10.90
CA VAL A 32 0.45 11.13 9.84
C VAL A 32 1.78 11.84 10.12
N VAL A 33 2.73 11.75 9.18
CA VAL A 33 4.04 12.39 9.32
C VAL A 33 4.11 13.58 8.37
N MET A 34 4.30 14.77 8.92
CA MET A 34 4.54 15.98 8.12
C MET A 34 6.04 16.12 7.86
N VAL A 35 6.42 16.02 6.59
CA VAL A 35 7.78 16.35 6.14
C VAL A 35 7.74 17.71 5.45
N LYS A 36 8.81 18.49 5.58
CA LYS A 36 8.99 19.66 4.70
C LYS A 36 9.04 19.19 3.25
N ASP A 37 8.71 20.07 2.32
CA ASP A 37 8.96 19.87 0.88
C ASP A 37 10.47 19.69 0.65
N SER A 38 10.95 18.49 0.89
CA SER A 38 12.21 18.00 0.39
C SER A 38 11.93 17.65 -1.07
N PRO A 39 12.85 17.92 -2.01
CA PRO A 39 12.73 17.34 -3.35
C PRO A 39 12.61 15.84 -3.16
N ILE A 40 11.40 15.32 -3.29
CA ILE A 40 11.12 13.89 -3.28
C ILE A 40 12.03 13.38 -4.38
N LYS A 41 13.05 12.61 -3.98
CA LYS A 41 13.87 11.91 -4.95
C LYS A 41 12.88 10.95 -5.60
N GLU A 42 12.37 11.32 -6.76
CA GLU A 42 11.46 10.48 -7.53
C GLU A 42 12.14 9.13 -7.61
N LEU A 43 11.61 8.16 -6.86
CA LEU A 43 11.97 6.78 -7.09
C LEU A 43 11.53 6.57 -8.53
N PRO A 44 12.47 6.28 -9.46
CA PRO A 44 12.10 6.11 -10.85
C PRO A 44 10.99 5.07 -10.85
N ALA A 45 9.84 5.43 -11.44
CA ALA A 45 8.74 4.51 -11.59
C ALA A 45 9.33 3.22 -12.15
N SER A 46 9.30 2.14 -11.36
CA SER A 46 9.84 0.87 -11.81
C SER A 46 9.01 0.47 -13.02
N THR A 47 9.61 0.51 -14.20
CA THR A 47 9.00 -0.04 -15.42
C THR A 47 8.63 -1.48 -15.11
N LEU A 48 7.32 -1.76 -15.03
CA LEU A 48 6.81 -3.11 -14.90
C LEU A 48 7.19 -3.85 -16.18
N ASP A 49 8.19 -4.73 -16.07
CA ASP A 49 8.63 -5.56 -17.18
C ASP A 49 7.77 -6.83 -17.22
N PHE A 50 6.88 -6.89 -18.22
CA PHE A 50 6.02 -8.04 -18.48
C PHE A 50 6.62 -9.01 -19.51
N SER A 51 7.89 -8.84 -19.92
CA SER A 51 8.54 -9.70 -20.92
C SER A 51 8.64 -11.17 -20.48
N GLY A 52 8.58 -11.44 -19.18
CA GLY A 52 8.51 -12.79 -18.61
C GLY A 52 7.10 -13.29 -18.28
N ALA A 53 6.07 -12.45 -18.46
CA ALA A 53 4.69 -12.81 -18.14
C ALA A 53 4.09 -13.65 -19.28
N GLY A 54 4.12 -14.97 -19.11
CA GLY A 54 3.32 -15.88 -19.94
C GLY A 54 1.85 -15.74 -19.57
N ILE A 55 1.09 -14.94 -20.32
CA ILE A 55 -0.37 -14.88 -20.17
C ILE A 55 -0.93 -16.20 -20.72
N SER A 56 -1.36 -17.09 -19.82
CA SER A 56 -2.03 -18.35 -20.19
C SER A 56 -3.55 -18.22 -20.20
N ALA A 57 -4.09 -17.00 -20.14
CA ALA A 57 -5.52 -16.77 -20.23
C ALA A 57 -6.03 -17.26 -21.59
N PHE A 58 -7.15 -17.98 -21.59
CA PHE A 58 -7.83 -18.48 -22.79
C PHE A 58 -7.06 -19.52 -23.61
N LYS A 59 -6.06 -20.21 -23.02
CA LYS A 59 -5.46 -21.38 -23.67
C LYS A 59 -6.57 -22.40 -23.94
N GLU A 60 -6.96 -22.48 -25.21
CA GLU A 60 -7.90 -23.44 -25.82
C GLU A 60 -9.37 -23.02 -25.97
N GLN A 61 -9.80 -21.84 -25.52
CA GLN A 61 -11.16 -21.33 -25.75
C GLN A 61 -11.14 -19.88 -26.23
N GLY A 62 -11.99 -19.51 -27.19
CA GLY A 62 -12.10 -18.12 -27.61
C GLY A 62 -12.57 -17.25 -26.44
N ALA A 63 -11.91 -16.11 -26.18
CA ALA A 63 -12.28 -15.21 -25.09
C ALA A 63 -13.75 -14.77 -25.14
N VAL A 64 -14.31 -14.67 -26.35
CA VAL A 64 -15.72 -14.34 -26.59
C VAL A 64 -16.66 -15.50 -26.25
N GLU A 65 -16.23 -16.75 -26.45
CA GLU A 65 -17.02 -17.94 -26.14
C GLU A 65 -17.14 -18.11 -24.63
N LEU A 66 -16.01 -17.99 -23.90
CA LEU A 66 -15.98 -18.00 -22.44
C LEU A 66 -16.86 -16.87 -21.84
N GLN A 67 -16.79 -15.66 -22.41
CA GLN A 67 -17.62 -14.54 -21.97
C GLN A 67 -19.12 -14.76 -22.22
N ARG A 68 -19.49 -15.50 -23.27
CA ARG A 68 -20.90 -15.82 -23.56
C ARG A 68 -21.43 -16.88 -22.61
N GLU A 69 -20.65 -17.93 -22.35
CA GLU A 69 -21.00 -18.97 -21.39
C GLU A 69 -21.24 -18.40 -19.99
N LEU A 70 -20.33 -17.56 -19.50
CA LEU A 70 -20.47 -16.90 -18.18
C LEU A 70 -21.67 -15.93 -18.10
N ARG A 71 -22.09 -15.34 -19.22
CA ARG A 71 -23.22 -14.40 -19.26
C ARG A 71 -24.56 -15.13 -19.32
N ASP A 72 -24.61 -16.26 -20.01
CA ASP A 72 -25.85 -17.00 -20.24
C ASP A 72 -26.15 -18.00 -19.07
N GLU A 73 -25.23 -18.14 -18.09
CA GLU A 73 -25.40 -18.83 -16.80
C GLU A 73 -26.03 -17.96 -15.68
N TRP A 74 -26.52 -16.75 -16.00
CA TRP A 74 -27.16 -15.80 -15.07
C TRP A 74 -28.63 -15.55 -15.37
#